data_AF-A0A7X4C166-F1
#
_entry.id   AF-A0A7X4C166-F1
#
_cell.length_a   1.000
_cell.length_b   1.000
_cell.length_c   1.000
_cell.angle_alpha   90.00
_cell.angle_beta   90.00
_cell.angle_gamma   90.00
#
_symmetry.space_group_name_H-M   'P 1'
#
loop_
_entity.id
_entity.type
_entity.pdbx_description
1 polymer ?
#
loop_
_entity_poly.entity_id
_entity_poly.type
_entity_poly.pdbx_seq_one_letter_code
_entity_poly.pdbx_strand_id
1 'polypeptide(L)'
;MRFQGLVYRAHNPQWSWTPLSGEGARRHGGRFNRRGVPALYTSLAPLTAIREAEPLGRPMQPLTLCAYEVDAGPVFDATDERERRSLGVRESDLLCPRWEAEMLAGALPASQALADRLIAAGHVGMLVRSFAVGAAVSDLNLVMWTWGEGRPARVVLIDDGRLSGTRTR
;
A
#
# COMPACT_ATOMS: atom_id res chain seq x y z
N MET A 1 -10.46 -10.75 6.00
CA MET A 1 -10.75 -10.14 7.32
C MET A 1 -11.24 -8.67 7.25
N ARG A 2 -11.57 -8.02 8.38
CA ARG A 2 -11.72 -6.56 8.51
C ARG A 2 -10.51 -6.01 9.27
N PHE A 3 -9.88 -4.95 8.76
CA PHE A 3 -8.75 -4.28 9.40
C PHE A 3 -9.22 -3.00 10.10
N GLN A 4 -8.83 -2.85 11.37
CA GLN A 4 -9.06 -1.66 12.17
C GLN A 4 -7.77 -1.29 12.89
N GLY A 5 -7.21 -0.12 12.60
CA GLY A 5 -5.96 0.28 13.22
C GLY A 5 -5.30 1.48 12.56
N LEU A 6 -4.13 1.83 13.09
CA LEU A 6 -3.28 2.89 12.57
C LEU A 6 -2.37 2.35 11.47
N VAL A 7 -2.21 3.16 10.43
CA VAL A 7 -1.20 2.96 9.40
C VAL A 7 -0.46 4.26 9.13
N TYR A 8 0.69 4.15 8.49
CA TYR A 8 1.61 5.23 8.24
C TYR A 8 1.99 5.28 6.78
N ARG A 9 2.15 6.48 6.23
CA ARG A 9 2.62 6.69 4.86
C ARG A 9 3.66 7.80 4.86
N ALA A 10 4.83 7.50 4.29
CA ALA A 10 5.85 8.49 4.00
C ALA A 10 5.58 9.09 2.61
N HIS A 11 5.42 10.40 2.55
CA HIS A 11 5.18 11.17 1.34
C HIS A 11 6.42 11.94 0.92
N ASN A 12 6.58 12.10 -0.38
CA ASN A 12 7.40 13.19 -0.89
C ASN A 12 6.72 14.52 -0.48
N PRO A 13 7.44 15.45 0.18
CA PRO A 13 6.87 16.71 0.67
C PRO A 13 6.16 17.55 -0.39
N GLN A 14 6.54 17.42 -1.67
CA GLN A 14 5.89 18.12 -2.78
C GLN A 14 4.42 17.71 -2.98
N TRP A 15 4.04 16.50 -2.56
CA TRP A 15 2.72 15.91 -2.79
C TRP A 15 1.93 15.68 -1.50
N SER A 16 2.47 16.09 -0.35
CA SER A 16 1.86 15.87 0.97
C SER A 16 0.49 16.57 1.14
N TRP A 17 0.19 17.57 0.32
CA TRP A 17 -1.09 18.29 0.30
C TRP A 17 -2.29 17.46 -0.20
N THR A 18 -2.04 16.29 -0.80
CA THR A 18 -3.09 15.34 -1.21
C THR A 18 -2.82 13.93 -0.64
N PRO A 19 -2.89 13.77 0.69
CA PRO A 19 -2.31 12.63 1.41
C PRO A 19 -3.03 11.29 1.15
N LEU A 20 -4.28 11.33 0.70
CA LEU A 20 -5.06 10.15 0.32
C LEU A 20 -5.01 9.86 -1.19
N SER A 21 -4.25 10.61 -1.97
CA SER A 21 -4.14 10.37 -3.41
C SER A 21 -3.38 9.07 -3.71
N GLY A 22 -3.99 8.25 -4.57
CA GLY A 22 -3.39 7.07 -5.19
C GLY A 22 -2.88 7.33 -6.61
N GLU A 23 -2.83 8.59 -7.04
CA GLU A 23 -2.56 8.97 -8.43
C GLU A 23 -1.16 8.59 -8.90
N GLY A 24 -0.15 8.71 -8.03
CA GLY A 24 1.22 8.27 -8.35
C GLY A 24 1.26 6.77 -8.65
N ALA A 25 0.65 5.95 -7.79
CA ALA A 25 0.54 4.52 -8.00
C ALA A 25 -0.27 4.19 -9.27
N ARG A 26 -1.35 4.94 -9.54
CA ARG A 26 -2.14 4.79 -10.77
C ARG A 26 -1.32 5.04 -12.03
N ARG A 27 -0.51 6.10 -12.05
CA ARG A 27 0.30 6.50 -13.22
C ARG A 27 1.45 5.55 -13.48
N HIS A 28 2.19 5.20 -12.44
CA HIS A 28 3.45 4.47 -12.58
C HIS A 28 3.28 2.96 -12.42
N GLY A 29 2.21 2.53 -11.75
CA GLY A 29 2.06 1.17 -11.24
C GLY A 29 2.86 0.97 -9.96
N GLY A 30 2.70 -0.19 -9.36
CA GLY A 30 3.45 -0.64 -8.19
C GLY A 30 3.45 -2.16 -8.12
N ARG A 31 4.09 -2.70 -7.09
CA ARG A 31 4.18 -4.17 -6.91
C ARG A 31 2.80 -4.83 -6.90
N PHE A 32 1.81 -4.19 -6.30
CA PHE A 32 0.45 -4.74 -6.13
C PHE A 32 -0.62 -3.91 -6.83
N ASN A 33 -0.27 -3.13 -7.86
CA ASN A 33 -1.26 -2.49 -8.73
C ASN A 33 -0.65 -2.24 -10.11
N ARG A 34 -1.39 -2.59 -11.17
CA ARG A 34 -0.98 -2.23 -12.53
C ARG A 34 -1.18 -0.74 -12.79
N ARG A 35 -0.55 -0.23 -13.85
CA ARG A 35 -0.84 1.11 -14.37
C ARG A 35 -2.34 1.24 -14.70
N GLY A 36 -2.91 2.39 -14.35
CA GLY A 36 -4.33 2.68 -14.46
C GLY A 36 -5.14 2.33 -13.20
N VAL A 37 -4.62 1.51 -12.29
CA VAL A 37 -5.30 1.14 -11.03
C VAL A 37 -4.69 1.94 -9.88
N PRO A 38 -5.47 2.80 -9.19
CA PRO A 38 -4.97 3.53 -8.03
C PRO A 38 -4.71 2.58 -6.86
N ALA A 39 -3.70 2.90 -6.05
CA ALA A 39 -3.43 2.16 -4.82
C ALA A 39 -2.89 3.09 -3.73
N LEU A 40 -3.26 2.81 -2.49
CA LEU A 40 -2.76 3.46 -1.29
C LEU A 40 -1.85 2.49 -0.54
N TYR A 41 -0.54 2.76 -0.60
CA TYR A 41 0.49 2.00 0.10
C TYR A 41 0.76 2.62 1.47
N THR A 42 0.61 1.81 2.51
CA THR A 42 0.84 2.22 3.91
C THR A 42 1.53 1.10 4.67
N SER A 43 2.14 1.43 5.80
CA SER A 43 2.76 0.47 6.71
C SER A 43 2.14 0.52 8.09
N LEU A 44 2.16 -0.59 8.82
CA LEU A 44 1.60 -0.67 10.18
C LEU A 44 2.52 -0.02 11.24
N ALA A 45 3.77 0.29 10.87
CA ALA A 45 4.70 1.00 11.75
C ALA A 45 5.40 2.18 11.03
N PRO A 46 5.70 3.29 11.76
CA PRO A 46 6.37 4.47 11.22
C PRO A 46 7.70 4.16 10.49
N LEU A 47 8.55 3.35 11.15
CA LEU A 47 9.88 3.04 10.62
C LEU A 47 9.81 2.18 9.37
N THR A 48 8.81 1.31 9.26
CA THR A 48 8.55 0.52 8.05
C THR A 48 8.15 1.44 6.89
N ALA A 49 7.27 2.42 7.12
CA ALA A 49 6.87 3.38 6.09
C ALA A 49 8.06 4.21 5.58
N ILE A 50 8.96 4.62 6.48
CA ILE A 50 10.19 5.32 6.12
C ILE A 50 11.12 4.42 5.28
N ARG A 51 11.31 3.15 5.70
CA ARG A 51 12.14 2.19 4.95
C ARG A 51 11.60 1.90 3.55
N GLU A 52 10.29 1.82 3.39
CA GLU A 52 9.67 1.59 2.07
C GLU A 52 9.79 2.81 1.14
N ALA A 53 9.85 4.02 1.70
CA ALA A 53 10.01 5.24 0.90
C ALA A 53 11.45 5.53 0.47
N GLU A 54 12.44 4.94 1.16
CA GLU A 54 13.86 5.22 0.93
C GLU A 54 14.55 4.06 0.19
N PRO A 55 14.86 4.22 -1.11
CA PRO A 55 15.53 3.18 -1.89
C PRO A 55 16.92 2.85 -1.35
N LEU A 56 17.26 1.56 -1.32
CA LEU A 56 18.60 1.11 -0.93
C LEU A 56 19.68 1.79 -1.77
N GLY A 57 20.74 2.27 -1.10
CA GLY A 57 21.93 2.82 -1.76
C GLY A 57 21.79 4.28 -2.19
N ARG A 58 20.73 4.98 -1.77
CA ARG A 58 20.60 6.43 -1.94
C ARG A 58 20.57 7.14 -0.59
N PRO A 59 21.12 8.37 -0.47
CA PRO A 59 20.96 9.17 0.73
C PRO A 59 19.48 9.50 0.98
N MET A 60 19.09 9.48 2.25
CA MET A 60 17.74 9.81 2.68
C MET A 60 17.29 11.16 2.12
N GLN A 61 16.13 11.20 1.49
CA GLN A 61 15.54 12.45 1.00
C GLN A 61 14.58 13.04 2.06
N PRO A 62 14.27 14.35 2.01
CA PRO A 62 13.21 14.89 2.83
C PRO A 62 11.89 14.15 2.58
N LEU A 63 11.23 13.74 3.66
CA LEU A 63 9.92 13.06 3.62
C LEU A 63 8.96 13.66 4.63
N THR A 64 7.66 13.51 4.37
CA THR A 64 6.58 13.84 5.32
C THR A 64 5.90 12.55 5.74
N LEU A 65 6.03 12.19 7.02
CA LEU A 65 5.35 11.01 7.56
C LEU A 65 3.98 11.40 8.09
N CYS A 66 2.94 10.71 7.62
CA CYS A 66 1.56 10.89 8.06
C CYS A 66 1.00 9.60 8.68
N ALA A 67 0.17 9.74 9.69
CA ALA A 67 -0.61 8.66 10.29
C ALA A 67 -2.06 8.71 9.81
N TYR A 68 -2.69 7.54 9.72
CA TYR A 68 -4.07 7.40 9.28
C TYR A 68 -4.79 6.39 10.16
N GLU A 69 -6.04 6.69 10.48
CA GLU A 69 -6.97 5.70 11.00
C GLU A 69 -7.62 4.96 9.83
N VAL A 70 -7.59 3.63 9.88
CA VAL A 70 -8.22 2.78 8.89
C VAL A 70 -9.28 1.91 9.53
N ASP A 71 -10.44 1.85 8.89
CA ASP A 71 -11.49 0.89 9.14
C ASP A 71 -11.99 0.31 7.81
N ALA A 72 -11.42 -0.83 7.40
CA ALA A 72 -11.57 -1.35 6.05
C ALA A 72 -11.82 -2.86 5.99
N GLY A 73 -12.76 -3.29 5.14
CA GLY A 73 -12.96 -4.71 4.86
C GLY A 73 -13.88 -4.96 3.66
N PRO A 74 -13.70 -6.06 2.91
CA PRO A 74 -12.78 -7.16 3.24
C PRO A 74 -11.34 -6.87 2.81
N VAL A 75 -10.39 -7.08 3.72
CA VAL A 75 -8.94 -7.06 3.48
C VAL A 75 -8.44 -8.49 3.42
N PHE A 76 -7.69 -8.83 2.39
CA PHE A 76 -7.02 -10.13 2.26
C PHE A 76 -5.79 -10.18 3.18
N ASP A 77 -5.68 -11.17 4.05
CA ASP A 77 -4.51 -11.34 4.91
C ASP A 77 -3.50 -12.26 4.26
N ALA A 78 -2.51 -11.69 3.56
CA ALA A 78 -1.43 -12.45 2.96
C ALA A 78 -0.41 -12.97 3.99
N THR A 79 -0.54 -12.64 5.27
CA THR A 79 0.26 -13.20 6.35
C THR A 79 -0.32 -14.51 6.87
N ASP A 80 -1.63 -14.72 6.72
CA ASP A 80 -2.30 -15.98 7.03
C ASP A 80 -2.05 -17.01 5.93
N GLU A 81 -1.40 -18.11 6.29
CA GLU A 81 -1.14 -19.22 5.37
C GLU A 81 -2.42 -19.91 4.89
N ARG A 82 -3.48 -19.95 5.71
CA ARG A 82 -4.76 -20.58 5.34
C ARG A 82 -5.48 -19.75 4.28
N GLU A 83 -5.54 -18.42 4.45
CA GLU A 83 -6.11 -17.52 3.43
C GLU A 83 -5.30 -17.58 2.12
N ARG A 84 -3.97 -17.65 2.20
CA ARG A 84 -3.13 -17.83 1.00
C ARG A 84 -3.42 -19.15 0.28
N ARG A 85 -3.47 -20.27 1.01
CA ARG A 85 -3.72 -21.59 0.42
C ARG A 85 -5.11 -21.69 -0.21
N SER A 86 -6.14 -21.10 0.39
CA SER A 86 -7.50 -21.14 -0.16
C SER A 86 -7.63 -20.41 -1.50
N LEU A 87 -6.80 -19.39 -1.75
CA LEU A 87 -6.72 -18.65 -3.02
C LEU A 87 -5.57 -19.06 -3.94
N GLY A 88 -4.84 -20.13 -3.58
CA GLY A 88 -3.69 -20.65 -4.33
C GLY A 88 -2.51 -19.67 -4.43
N VAL A 89 -2.40 -18.73 -3.49
CA VAL A 89 -1.36 -17.69 -3.49
C VAL A 89 -0.08 -18.25 -2.92
N ARG A 90 1.00 -18.23 -3.70
CA ARG A 90 2.33 -18.63 -3.26
C ARG A 90 3.09 -17.42 -2.75
N GLU A 91 4.07 -17.67 -1.88
CA GLU A 91 4.96 -16.61 -1.41
C GLU A 91 5.76 -15.96 -2.55
N SER A 92 6.10 -16.73 -3.59
CA SER A 92 6.73 -16.21 -4.81
C SER A 92 5.86 -15.17 -5.54
N ASP A 93 4.53 -15.29 -5.46
CA ASP A 93 3.60 -14.37 -6.13
C ASP A 93 3.58 -13.01 -5.40
N LEU A 94 3.82 -13.01 -4.09
CA LEU A 94 3.94 -11.81 -3.26
C LEU A 94 5.34 -11.18 -3.40
N LEU A 95 6.39 -12.01 -3.30
CA LEU A 95 7.79 -11.59 -3.43
C LEU A 95 8.12 -11.05 -4.80
N CYS A 96 7.53 -11.60 -5.87
CA CYS A 96 7.62 -11.21 -7.27
C CYS A 96 8.81 -10.27 -7.58
N PRO A 97 10.07 -10.71 -7.46
CA PRO A 97 11.22 -9.81 -7.38
C PRO A 97 11.46 -9.01 -8.66
N ARG A 98 10.95 -9.51 -9.79
CA ARG A 98 11.06 -8.87 -11.10
C ARG A 98 9.81 -8.08 -11.51
N TRP A 99 8.87 -7.84 -10.59
CA TRP A 99 7.58 -7.21 -10.91
C TRP A 99 7.75 -5.91 -11.71
N GLU A 100 8.74 -5.09 -11.32
CA GLU A 100 8.96 -3.79 -11.95
C GLU A 100 9.46 -3.95 -13.38
N ALA A 101 10.46 -4.81 -13.59
CA ALA A 101 11.01 -5.10 -14.91
C ALA A 101 9.96 -5.74 -15.84
N GLU A 102 9.17 -6.69 -15.33
CA GLU A 102 8.09 -7.33 -16.08
C GLU A 102 7.01 -6.33 -16.47
N MET A 103 6.57 -5.47 -15.55
CA MET A 103 5.60 -4.41 -15.83
C MET A 103 6.13 -3.41 -16.87
N LEU A 104 7.40 -3.00 -16.75
CA LEU A 104 8.03 -2.08 -17.71
C LEU A 104 8.17 -2.69 -19.11
N ALA A 105 8.30 -4.02 -19.20
CA ALA A 105 8.29 -4.77 -20.45
C ALA A 105 6.87 -5.02 -21.01
N GLY A 106 5.82 -4.54 -20.33
CA GLY A 106 4.43 -4.72 -20.74
C GLY A 106 3.81 -6.07 -20.37
N ALA A 107 4.53 -6.90 -19.60
CA ALA A 107 3.97 -8.12 -19.03
C ALA A 107 3.10 -7.80 -17.80
N LEU A 108 2.27 -8.76 -17.38
CA LEU A 108 1.52 -8.70 -16.13
C LEU A 108 2.25 -9.53 -15.05
N PRO A 109 2.93 -8.88 -14.09
CA PRO A 109 3.59 -9.60 -13.00
C PRO A 109 2.61 -10.39 -12.15
N ALA A 110 3.07 -11.49 -11.55
CA ALA A 110 2.26 -12.34 -10.69
C ALA A 110 1.61 -11.57 -9.52
N SER A 111 2.34 -10.61 -8.93
CA SER A 111 1.83 -9.77 -7.83
C SER A 111 0.71 -8.82 -8.26
N GLN A 112 0.75 -8.33 -9.50
CA GLN A 112 -0.31 -7.49 -10.06
C GLN A 112 -1.52 -8.33 -10.50
N ALA A 113 -1.28 -9.50 -11.09
CA ALA A 113 -2.35 -10.46 -11.40
C ALA A 113 -3.09 -10.91 -10.12
N LEU A 114 -2.36 -11.11 -9.01
CA LEU A 114 -2.96 -11.36 -7.71
C LEU A 114 -3.84 -10.17 -7.26
N ALA A 115 -3.34 -8.95 -7.33
CA ALA A 115 -4.10 -7.76 -6.97
C ALA A 115 -5.41 -7.65 -7.79
N ASP A 116 -5.35 -7.84 -9.12
CA ASP A 116 -6.52 -7.82 -9.98
C ASP A 116 -7.56 -8.89 -9.56
N ARG A 117 -7.11 -10.11 -9.21
CA ARG A 117 -8.00 -11.16 -8.69
C ARG A 117 -8.64 -10.78 -7.36
N LEU A 118 -7.87 -10.20 -6.44
CA LEU A 118 -8.37 -9.79 -5.12
C LEU A 118 -9.40 -8.67 -5.24
N ILE A 119 -9.14 -7.68 -6.10
CA ILE A 119 -10.10 -6.61 -6.44
C ILE A 119 -11.37 -7.20 -7.04
N ALA A 120 -11.26 -8.11 -8.02
CA ALA A 120 -12.42 -8.74 -8.65
C ALA A 120 -13.23 -9.59 -7.65
N ALA A 121 -12.60 -10.14 -6.62
CA ALA A 121 -13.24 -10.85 -5.51
C ALA A 121 -13.85 -9.90 -4.45
N GLY A 122 -13.77 -8.58 -4.64
CA GLY A 122 -14.36 -7.57 -3.75
C GLY A 122 -13.50 -7.15 -2.57
N HIS A 123 -12.22 -7.54 -2.52
CA HIS A 123 -11.31 -7.05 -1.49
C HIS A 123 -10.98 -5.58 -1.71
N VAL A 124 -11.05 -4.80 -0.63
CA VAL A 124 -10.69 -3.37 -0.65
C VAL A 124 -9.18 -3.17 -0.52
N GLY A 125 -8.46 -4.17 -0.02
CA GLY A 125 -7.02 -4.14 0.15
C GLY A 125 -6.43 -5.48 0.60
N MET A 126 -5.14 -5.46 0.89
CA MET A 126 -4.35 -6.61 1.31
C MET A 126 -3.36 -6.20 2.41
N LEU A 127 -3.31 -6.99 3.49
CA LEU A 127 -2.24 -6.96 4.47
C LEU A 127 -1.12 -7.89 3.99
N VAL A 128 0.10 -7.40 3.91
CA VAL A 128 1.25 -8.16 3.39
C VAL A 128 2.52 -7.77 4.13
N ARG A 129 3.54 -8.64 4.10
CA ARG A 129 4.88 -8.31 4.60
C ARG A 129 5.51 -7.16 3.81
N SER A 130 6.34 -6.36 4.48
CA SER A 130 7.17 -5.36 3.84
C SER A 130 8.24 -6.03 2.96
N PHE A 131 8.55 -5.39 1.83
CA PHE A 131 9.58 -5.83 0.90
C PHE A 131 10.79 -4.89 0.90
N ALA A 132 10.80 -3.90 1.80
CA ALA A 132 11.94 -3.02 2.00
C ALA A 132 13.17 -3.81 2.47
N VAL A 133 14.35 -3.37 2.03
CA VAL A 133 15.60 -4.01 2.43
C VAL A 133 15.81 -3.82 3.94
N GLY A 134 16.07 -4.92 4.65
CA GLY A 134 16.22 -4.92 6.10
C GLY A 134 14.90 -4.89 6.89
N ALA A 135 13.76 -5.07 6.21
CA ALA A 135 12.47 -5.28 6.89
C ALA A 135 12.46 -6.60 7.66
N ALA A 136 11.91 -6.56 8.87
CA ALA A 136 11.68 -7.75 9.68
C ALA A 136 10.47 -8.54 9.18
N VAL A 137 10.40 -9.81 9.58
CA VAL A 137 9.22 -10.67 9.38
C VAL A 137 7.94 -10.05 9.96
N SER A 138 8.06 -9.21 10.99
CA SER A 138 6.92 -8.50 11.60
C SER A 138 6.59 -7.16 10.94
N ASP A 139 7.39 -6.68 9.99
CA ASP A 139 7.13 -5.42 9.29
C ASP A 139 6.04 -5.65 8.24
N LEU A 140 4.89 -5.02 8.43
CA LEU A 140 3.69 -5.22 7.61
C LEU A 140 3.25 -3.94 6.92
N ASN A 141 2.72 -4.13 5.71
CA ASN A 141 2.10 -3.12 4.88
C ASN A 141 0.63 -3.42 4.69
N LEU A 142 -0.18 -2.36 4.63
CA LEU A 142 -1.54 -2.42 4.12
C LEU A 142 -1.58 -1.69 2.77
N VAL A 143 -1.89 -2.45 1.73
CA VAL A 143 -2.08 -1.93 0.36
C VAL A 143 -3.57 -1.94 0.06
N MET A 144 -4.14 -0.78 -0.27
CA MET A 144 -5.56 -0.66 -0.58
C MET A 144 -5.79 -0.22 -2.01
N TRP A 145 -6.85 -0.73 -2.63
CA TRP A 145 -7.28 -0.38 -3.98
C TRP A 145 -8.60 0.39 -4.00
N THR A 146 -9.35 0.33 -2.89
CA THR A 146 -10.57 1.12 -2.67
C THR A 146 -10.50 1.76 -1.30
N TRP A 147 -10.74 3.06 -1.22
CA TRP A 147 -10.80 3.80 0.04
C TRP A 147 -11.59 5.10 -0.10
N GLY A 148 -12.03 5.65 1.03
CA GLY A 148 -12.69 6.94 1.11
C GLY A 148 -12.95 7.33 2.56
N GLU A 149 -13.82 8.30 2.79
CA GLU A 149 -14.19 8.75 4.15
C GLU A 149 -15.21 7.83 4.83
N GLY A 150 -15.85 6.94 4.05
CA GLY A 150 -16.90 6.04 4.49
C GLY A 150 -16.56 4.56 4.33
N ARG A 151 -17.52 3.70 4.71
CA ARG A 151 -17.45 2.25 4.49
C ARG A 151 -17.60 1.92 2.99
N PRO A 152 -17.07 0.77 2.52
CA PRO A 152 -16.47 -0.32 3.31
C PRO A 152 -15.00 -0.11 3.71
N ALA A 153 -14.33 0.92 3.21
CA ALA A 153 -12.91 1.20 3.41
C ALA A 153 -12.67 2.66 3.83
N ARG A 154 -12.94 2.95 5.10
CA ARG A 154 -12.73 4.29 5.65
C ARG A 154 -11.26 4.49 5.96
N VAL A 155 -10.67 5.55 5.41
CA VAL A 155 -9.32 6.01 5.77
C VAL A 155 -9.34 7.50 6.03
N VAL A 156 -8.89 7.87 7.22
CA VAL A 156 -8.88 9.25 7.69
C VAL A 156 -7.47 9.62 8.09
N LEU A 157 -6.97 10.69 7.51
CA LEU A 157 -5.72 11.31 7.91
C LEU A 157 -5.84 11.85 9.34
N ILE A 158 -4.85 11.56 10.17
CA ILE A 158 -4.68 12.22 11.47
C ILE A 158 -3.85 13.48 11.24
N ASP A 159 -4.51 14.64 11.22
CA ASP A 159 -3.89 15.94 10.99
C ASP A 159 -4.65 17.06 11.70
N ASP A 160 -3.99 17.78 12.61
CA ASP A 160 -4.53 18.97 13.29
C ASP A 160 -4.32 20.25 12.46
N GLY A 161 -4.41 20.13 11.12
CA GLY A 161 -4.22 21.24 10.17
C GLY A 161 -2.75 21.60 9.90
N ARG A 162 -1.84 20.65 10.01
CA ARG A 162 -0.39 20.81 9.73
C ARG A 162 -0.05 20.66 8.26
N LEU A 163 -0.81 19.87 7.50
CA LEU A 163 -0.60 19.76 6.05
C LEU A 163 -1.27 20.94 5.34
N SER A 164 -0.58 21.53 4.37
CA SER A 164 -1.18 22.53 3.48
C SER A 164 -2.20 21.84 2.57
N GLY A 165 -3.37 22.47 2.35
CA GLY A 165 -4.37 21.96 1.40
C GLY A 165 -5.47 21.05 1.96
N THR A 166 -5.38 20.60 3.21
CA THR A 166 -6.46 19.82 3.89
C THR A 166 -7.51 20.69 4.58
N ARG A 167 -7.29 22.01 4.66
CA ARG A 167 -8.27 22.97 5.18
C ARG A 167 -9.37 23.21 4.14
N THR A 168 -10.51 22.54 4.30
CA THR A 168 -11.78 23.07 3.80
C THR A 168 -11.96 24.47 4.40
N ARG A 169 -12.02 25.49 3.54
CA ARG A 169 -12.45 26.83 3.94
C ARG A 169 -13.91 26.82 4.35
#